data_AF-A0AAP8N7K7-F1
#
_entry.id   AF-A0AAP8N7K7-F1
#
_cell.length_a   1.000
_cell.length_b   1.000
_cell.length_c   1.000
_cell.angle_alpha   90.00
_cell.angle_beta   90.00
_cell.angle_gamma   90.00
#
_symmetry.space_group_name_H-M   'P 1'
#
loop_
_entity.id
_entity.type
_entity.pdbx_description
1 polymer ?
#
loop_
_entity_poly.entity_id
_entity_poly.type
_entity_poly.pdbx_seq_one_letter_code
_entity_poly.pdbx_strand_id
1 'polypeptide(L)'
;FISGKEENPMVSLGWKSVGVLELTALPSIDENRWKPLVQEIDVLLVSGGDALYLYHWMRQSGLADLLPSLNSVYVGMSAGSMVMAPNIGEYFVGWTPPDGGDETLRLVDFSIFPH
;
A
#
# COMPACT_ATOMS: atom_id res chain seq x y z
N PHE A 1 -12.32 7.37 0.87
CA PHE A 1 -10.99 7.75 1.35
C PHE A 1 -10.68 9.25 1.30
N ILE A 2 -11.05 10.01 0.25
CA ILE A 2 -10.68 11.44 0.10
C ILE A 2 -11.86 12.25 -0.47
N SER A 3 -13.03 12.15 0.17
CA SER A 3 -14.25 12.86 -0.27
C SER A 3 -14.58 14.10 0.56
N GLY A 4 -13.73 14.49 1.51
CA GLY A 4 -13.95 15.65 2.40
C GLY A 4 -15.10 15.48 3.40
N LYS A 5 -15.73 14.29 3.44
CA LYS A 5 -16.89 13.96 4.29
C LYS A 5 -16.60 12.78 5.24
N GLU A 6 -15.34 12.46 5.48
CA GLU A 6 -14.99 11.13 5.99
C GLU A 6 -14.78 11.07 7.49
N GLU A 7 -15.51 10.15 8.13
CA GLU A 7 -15.20 9.53 9.43
C GLU A 7 -14.06 8.50 9.32
N ASN A 8 -13.25 8.57 8.27
CA ASN A 8 -12.17 7.61 8.05
C ASN A 8 -10.98 7.96 8.96
N PRO A 9 -10.63 7.09 9.92
CA PRO A 9 -9.69 7.43 10.99
C PRO A 9 -8.27 7.72 10.49
N MET A 10 -7.88 7.28 9.29
CA MET A 10 -6.49 7.42 8.84
C MET A 10 -6.14 8.81 8.30
N VAL A 11 -7.09 9.53 7.68
CA VAL A 11 -6.82 10.84 7.05
C VAL A 11 -7.23 12.02 7.93
N SER A 12 -7.99 11.77 8.99
CA SER A 12 -8.53 12.80 9.89
C SER A 12 -7.68 13.03 11.16
N LEU A 13 -6.38 12.72 11.10
CA LEU A 13 -5.45 12.80 12.26
C LEU A 13 -4.72 14.14 12.39
N GLY A 14 -5.16 15.17 11.65
CA GLY A 14 -4.54 16.51 11.69
C GLY A 14 -3.29 16.66 10.83
N TRP A 15 -3.19 15.88 9.74
CA TRP A 15 -2.10 16.00 8.77
C TRP A 15 -2.00 17.40 8.18
N LYS A 16 -0.77 17.92 8.06
CA LYS A 16 -0.50 19.22 7.41
C LYS A 16 -0.96 19.24 5.95
N SER A 17 -0.76 18.13 5.25
CA SER A 17 -1.17 17.90 3.87
C SER A 17 -1.35 16.42 3.61
N VAL A 18 -2.28 16.05 2.73
CA VAL A 18 -2.51 14.67 2.30
C VAL A 18 -2.57 14.64 0.77
N GLY A 19 -1.80 13.75 0.17
CA GLY A 19 -1.81 13.47 -1.27
C GLY A 19 -2.47 12.13 -1.59
N VAL A 20 -2.78 11.92 -2.88
CA VAL A 20 -3.32 10.64 -3.38
C VAL A 20 -2.31 10.04 -4.34
N LEU A 21 -1.99 8.76 -4.14
CA LEU A 21 -1.14 7.99 -5.04
C LEU A 21 -1.98 6.84 -5.63
N GLU A 22 -2.36 6.98 -6.89
CA GLU A 22 -3.15 5.96 -7.61
C GLU A 22 -2.20 4.98 -8.31
N LEU A 23 -2.00 3.80 -7.71
CA LEU A 23 -1.02 2.81 -8.18
C LEU A 23 -1.28 2.35 -9.62
N THR A 24 -2.55 2.30 -10.03
CA THR A 24 -2.90 1.86 -11.40
C THR A 24 -2.52 2.88 -12.47
N ALA A 25 -2.39 4.15 -12.09
CA ALA A 25 -1.99 5.23 -12.99
C ALA A 25 -0.47 5.38 -13.09
N LEU A 26 0.28 4.99 -12.05
CA LEU A 26 1.73 5.20 -11.96
C LEU A 26 2.54 4.65 -13.15
N PRO A 27 2.25 3.47 -13.72
CA PRO A 27 2.98 2.99 -14.91
C PRO A 27 2.87 3.91 -16.13
N SER A 28 1.85 4.78 -16.17
CA SER A 28 1.65 5.75 -17.26
C SER A 28 2.30 7.13 -16.99
N ILE A 29 2.88 7.33 -15.81
CA ILE A 29 3.46 8.59 -15.36
C ILE A 29 4.98 8.43 -15.27
N ASP A 30 5.72 9.36 -15.87
CA ASP A 30 7.19 9.39 -15.78
C ASP A 30 7.63 9.38 -14.31
N GLU A 31 8.56 8.48 -13.98
CA GLU A 31 9.03 8.27 -12.62
C GLU A 31 9.58 9.54 -11.95
N ASN A 32 10.18 10.44 -12.73
CA ASN A 32 10.73 11.70 -12.23
C ASN A 32 9.64 12.66 -11.73
N ARG A 33 8.36 12.41 -12.05
CA ARG A 33 7.23 13.24 -11.62
C ARG A 33 6.62 12.81 -10.30
N TRP A 34 6.78 11.55 -9.91
CA TRP A 34 6.09 11.01 -8.73
C TRP A 34 7.04 10.41 -7.69
N LYS A 35 8.16 9.79 -8.10
CA LYS A 35 9.11 9.21 -7.14
C LYS A 35 9.68 10.23 -6.16
N PRO A 36 10.09 11.46 -6.58
CA PRO A 36 10.57 12.46 -5.63
C PRO A 36 9.49 12.85 -4.60
N LEU A 37 8.23 12.96 -5.03
CA LEU A 37 7.13 13.29 -4.12
C LEU A 37 6.91 12.21 -3.07
N VAL A 38 7.03 10.93 -3.46
CA VAL A 38 6.91 9.79 -2.52
C VAL A 38 8.11 9.71 -1.58
N GLN A 39 9.32 10.07 -2.03
CA GLN A 39 10.52 10.08 -1.19
C GLN A 39 10.52 11.18 -0.13
N GLU A 40 9.74 12.25 -0.33
CA GLU A 40 9.62 13.38 0.60
C GLU A 40 8.50 13.23 1.64
N ILE A 41 7.71 12.15 1.61
CA ILE A 41 6.60 11.98 2.56
C ILE A 41 7.11 11.63 3.95
N ASP A 42 6.44 12.17 4.98
CA ASP A 42 6.66 11.75 6.36
C ASP A 42 5.98 10.40 6.65
N VAL A 43 4.82 10.16 6.02
CA VAL A 43 3.95 9.02 6.29
C VAL A 43 3.35 8.48 4.99
N LEU A 44 3.39 7.15 4.79
CA LEU A 44 2.66 6.45 3.75
C LEU A 44 1.42 5.76 4.36
N LEU A 45 0.24 6.27 4.03
CA LEU A 45 -1.04 5.69 4.46
C LEU A 45 -1.54 4.69 3.41
N VAL A 46 -1.72 3.42 3.80
CA VAL A 46 -2.18 2.35 2.92
C VAL A 46 -3.48 1.75 3.44
N SER A 47 -4.54 1.95 2.67
CA SER A 47 -5.88 1.52 3.04
C SER A 47 -6.10 0.02 2.93
N GLY A 48 -7.23 -0.44 3.48
CA GLY A 48 -7.73 -1.79 3.24
C GLY A 48 -8.24 -1.99 1.81
N GLY A 49 -8.74 -3.19 1.53
CA GLY A 49 -9.15 -3.65 0.21
C GLY A 49 -8.80 -5.13 0.05
N ASP A 50 -8.36 -5.52 -1.15
CA ASP A 50 -7.79 -6.84 -1.41
C ASP A 50 -6.26 -6.77 -1.36
N ALA A 51 -5.64 -7.62 -0.54
CA ALA A 51 -4.20 -7.57 -0.29
C ALA A 51 -3.36 -8.04 -1.49
N LEU A 52 -3.85 -9.00 -2.28
CA LEU A 52 -3.13 -9.49 -3.46
C LEU A 52 -3.29 -8.54 -4.64
N TYR A 53 -4.45 -7.89 -4.78
CA TYR A 53 -4.63 -6.81 -5.76
C TYR A 53 -3.73 -5.61 -5.44
N LEU A 54 -3.65 -5.24 -4.16
CA LEU A 54 -2.74 -4.19 -3.69
C LEU A 54 -1.28 -4.58 -3.95
N TYR A 55 -0.87 -5.77 -3.55
CA TYR A 55 0.48 -6.30 -3.81
C TYR A 55 0.84 -6.25 -5.29
N HIS A 56 -0.07 -6.73 -6.15
CA HIS A 56 0.11 -6.73 -7.59
C HIS A 56 0.42 -5.32 -8.10
N TRP A 57 -0.40 -4.32 -7.73
CA TRP A 57 -0.20 -2.96 -8.20
C TRP A 57 0.97 -2.24 -7.54
N MET A 58 1.34 -2.58 -6.30
CA MET A 58 2.59 -2.07 -5.70
C MET A 58 3.81 -2.55 -6.49
N ARG A 59 3.79 -3.78 -7.00
CA ARG A 59 4.85 -4.30 -7.89
C ARG A 59 4.79 -3.69 -9.28
N GLN A 60 3.63 -3.68 -9.93
CA GLN A 60 3.48 -3.14 -11.29
C GLN A 60 3.82 -1.65 -11.38
N SER A 61 3.52 -0.88 -10.34
CA SER A 61 3.84 0.56 -10.28
C SER A 61 5.30 0.86 -9.94
N GLY A 62 6.07 -0.13 -9.48
CA GLY A 62 7.42 0.09 -8.94
C GLY A 62 7.44 0.72 -7.54
N LEU A 63 6.29 0.93 -6.88
CA LEU A 63 6.25 1.42 -5.50
C LEU A 63 6.91 0.44 -4.53
N ALA A 64 6.72 -0.88 -4.75
CA ALA A 64 7.30 -1.92 -3.90
C ALA A 64 8.82 -1.79 -3.73
N ASP A 65 9.52 -1.46 -4.82
CA ASP A 65 10.99 -1.31 -4.84
C ASP A 65 11.46 -0.05 -4.11
N LEU A 66 10.60 0.96 -3.97
CA LEU A 66 10.91 2.19 -3.25
C LEU A 66 10.78 2.03 -1.74
N LEU A 67 9.84 1.21 -1.27
CA LEU A 67 9.52 1.09 0.16
C LEU A 67 10.74 0.92 1.08
N PRO A 68 11.73 0.05 0.77
CA PRO A 68 12.89 -0.13 1.65
C PRO A 68 13.80 1.10 1.76
N SER A 69 13.70 2.04 0.81
CA SER A 69 14.50 3.27 0.77
C SER A 69 13.83 4.46 1.46
N LEU A 70 12.54 4.35 1.79
CA LEU A 70 11.80 5.47 2.38
C LEU A 70 12.19 5.63 3.85
N ASN A 71 12.52 6.85 4.24
CA ASN A 71 12.68 7.22 5.65
C ASN A 71 11.37 7.78 6.20
N SER A 72 10.31 6.99 6.09
CA SER A 72 8.93 7.40 6.36
C SER A 72 8.22 6.37 7.23
N VAL A 73 7.14 6.78 7.90
CA VAL A 73 6.29 5.86 8.66
C VAL A 73 5.28 5.19 7.72
N TYR A 74 5.24 3.87 7.69
CA TYR A 74 4.21 3.12 6.99
C TYR A 74 3.01 2.84 7.92
N VAL A 75 1.80 3.22 7.51
CA VAL A 75 0.56 2.94 8.25
C VAL A 75 -0.35 2.11 7.35
N GLY A 76 -0.41 0.80 7.62
CA GLY A 76 -1.25 -0.13 6.89
C GLY A 76 -2.52 -0.49 7.67
N MET A 77 -3.68 -0.41 7.03
CA MET A 77 -4.96 -0.85 7.59
C MET A 77 -5.48 -2.07 6.84
N SER A 78 -5.86 -3.13 7.56
CA SER A 78 -6.43 -4.35 6.97
C SER A 78 -5.52 -4.92 5.87
N ALA A 79 -5.96 -5.00 4.61
CA ALA A 79 -5.11 -5.42 3.50
C ALA A 79 -3.78 -4.65 3.39
N GLY A 80 -3.78 -3.35 3.73
CA GLY A 80 -2.57 -2.53 3.78
C GLY A 80 -1.58 -2.96 4.86
N SER A 81 -2.00 -3.64 5.93
CA SER A 81 -1.04 -4.24 6.87
C SER A 81 -0.57 -5.61 6.38
N MET A 82 -1.49 -6.42 5.86
CA MET A 82 -1.20 -7.78 5.37
C MET A 82 -0.20 -7.82 4.21
N VAL A 83 -0.23 -6.82 3.33
CA VAL A 83 0.67 -6.76 2.16
C VAL A 83 2.16 -6.69 2.56
N MET A 84 2.47 -6.28 3.80
CA MET A 84 3.83 -6.22 4.31
C MET A 84 4.38 -7.59 4.73
N ALA A 85 3.51 -8.56 5.03
CA ALA A 85 3.88 -9.89 5.48
C ALA A 85 4.52 -10.74 4.35
N PRO A 86 5.05 -11.94 4.63
CA PRO A 86 5.53 -12.85 3.59
C PRO A 86 4.39 -13.43 2.73
N ASN A 87 3.24 -13.66 3.36
CA ASN A 87 2.01 -14.17 2.74
C ASN A 87 0.80 -13.75 3.58
N ILE A 88 -0.39 -13.84 2.96
CA ILE A 88 -1.66 -13.50 3.61
C ILE A 88 -2.43 -14.71 4.12
N GLY A 89 -2.10 -15.93 3.67
CA GLY A 89 -2.86 -17.14 3.95
C GLY A 89 -4.05 -17.33 3.01
N GLU A 90 -4.29 -18.58 2.58
CA GLU A 90 -5.38 -18.95 1.65
C GLU A 90 -6.76 -18.41 2.07
N TYR A 91 -7.03 -18.30 3.37
CA TYR A 91 -8.30 -17.78 3.89
C TYR A 91 -8.62 -16.35 3.43
N PHE A 92 -7.59 -15.51 3.27
CA PHE A 92 -7.76 -14.11 2.91
C PHE A 92 -7.67 -13.84 1.40
N VAL A 93 -7.51 -14.88 0.58
CA VAL A 93 -7.45 -14.75 -0.87
C VAL A 93 -8.84 -14.40 -1.41
N GLY A 94 -9.05 -13.11 -1.74
CA GLY A 94 -10.26 -12.63 -2.39
C GLY A 94 -10.12 -12.50 -3.91
N TRP A 95 -8.98 -12.00 -4.36
CA TRP A 95 -8.60 -11.89 -5.76
C TRP A 95 -7.41 -12.79 -6.07
N THR A 96 -7.51 -13.55 -7.17
CA THR A 96 -6.43 -14.45 -7.60
C THR A 96 -5.47 -13.71 -8.53
N PRO A 97 -4.19 -13.54 -8.16
CA PRO A 97 -3.20 -12.92 -9.02
C PRO A 97 -2.86 -13.81 -10.23
N PRO A 98 -2.33 -13.26 -11.33
CA PRO A 98 -2.03 -14.02 -12.55
C PRO A 98 -1.08 -15.21 -12.34
N ASP A 99 -0.16 -15.09 -11.38
CA ASP A 99 0.82 -16.11 -10.96
C ASP A 99 0.28 -17.03 -9.85
N GLY A 100 -0.90 -16.75 -9.30
CA GLY A 100 -1.50 -17.48 -8.19
C GLY A 100 -0.78 -17.27 -6.85
N GLY A 101 -1.16 -18.06 -5.85
CA GLY A 101 -0.58 -18.02 -4.51
C GLY A 101 -1.11 -16.90 -3.60
N ASP A 102 -0.52 -16.79 -2.42
CA ASP A 102 -0.88 -15.85 -1.35
C ASP A 102 0.31 -15.03 -0.84
N GLU A 103 1.43 -15.05 -1.56
CA GLU A 103 2.67 -14.37 -1.22
C GLU A 103 2.57 -12.84 -1.43
N THR A 104 3.21 -12.08 -0.54
CA THR A 104 3.21 -10.60 -0.58
C THR A 104 4.63 -10.05 -0.36
N LEU A 105 4.78 -8.79 0.09
CA LEU A 105 6.04 -8.04 -0.02
C LEU A 105 7.19 -8.60 0.83
N ARG A 106 6.90 -9.35 1.90
CA ARG A 106 7.90 -9.87 2.84
C ARG A 106 8.82 -8.77 3.39
N LEU A 107 8.24 -7.64 3.78
CA LEU A 107 8.95 -6.56 4.48
C LEU A 107 8.97 -6.76 6.00
N VAL A 108 8.15 -7.68 6.50
CA VAL A 108 8.20 -8.17 7.89
C VAL A 108 8.22 -9.71 7.92
N ASP A 109 8.72 -10.28 9.02
CA ASP A 109 8.90 -11.73 9.20
C ASP A 109 7.72 -12.41 9.91
N PHE A 110 6.59 -11.72 10.06
CA PHE A 110 5.40 -12.22 10.73
C PHE A 110 4.14 -11.98 9.88
N SER A 111 3.13 -12.83 10.09
CA SER A 111 1.82 -12.68 9.47
C SER A 111 0.92 -11.79 10.32
N ILE A 112 0.06 -11.03 9.65
CA ILE A 112 -0.92 -10.15 10.29
C ILE A 112 -2.30 -10.66 9.91
N PHE A 113 -3.15 -10.92 10.91
CA PHE A 113 -4.50 -11.45 10.76
C PHE A 113 -5.51 -10.39 11.22
N PRO A 114 -5.88 -9.43 10.36
CA PRO A 114 -6.85 -8.41 10.71
C PRO A 114 -8.28 -8.94 10.48
N HIS A 115 -9.16 -8.70 11.46
CA HIS A 115 -10.60 -8.97 11.40
C HIS A 115 -10.96 -10.30 10.72
#